data_AF-Q0KFP5-F1
#
_entry.id   AF-Q0KFP5-F1
#
_cell.length_a   1.000
_cell.length_b   1.000
_cell.length_c   1.000
_cell.angle_alpha   90.00
_cell.angle_beta   90.00
_cell.angle_gamma   90.00
#
_symmetry.space_group_name_H-M   'P 1'
#
loop_
_entity.id
_entity.type
_entity.pdbx_description
1 polymer ?
#
loop_
_entity_poly.entity_id
_entity_poly.type
_entity_poly.pdbx_seq_one_letter_code
_entity_poly.pdbx_strand_id
1 'polypeptide(L)'
;MWRVGETDKNRSYVLWLGSAAVAITLFSLIGGYRLDFEGRVAAKRVALYQEWEGMLDPAAKVVGYVEPRTECRLFQVGAKSIPNFRVRCGSLIGWTAEGYSFDPPITTR
;
A
#
# COMPACT_ATOMS: atom_id res chain seq x y z
N MET A 1 -50.92 5.01 -16.92
CA MET A 1 -49.66 4.58 -17.56
C MET A 1 -48.61 5.64 -17.32
N TRP A 2 -47.77 5.52 -16.28
CA TRP A 2 -46.51 6.26 -16.13
C TRP A 2 -45.59 5.49 -15.17
N ARG A 3 -44.67 4.67 -15.72
CA ARG A 3 -43.52 4.13 -14.97
C ARG A 3 -42.49 5.26 -14.81
N VAL A 4 -42.70 6.13 -13.84
CA VAL A 4 -41.72 7.15 -13.44
C VAL A 4 -41.21 6.71 -12.07
N GLY A 5 -40.14 5.93 -12.03
CA GLY A 5 -39.59 5.49 -10.74
C GLY A 5 -38.39 4.56 -10.83
N GLU A 6 -38.37 3.62 -11.78
CA GLU A 6 -37.24 2.68 -11.91
C GLU A 6 -36.03 3.28 -12.63
N THR A 7 -36.26 4.09 -13.67
CA THR A 7 -35.19 4.65 -14.51
C THR A 7 -34.33 5.68 -13.75
N ASP A 8 -34.95 6.50 -12.89
CA ASP A 8 -34.24 7.53 -12.11
C ASP A 8 -33.40 6.94 -10.98
N LYS A 9 -33.94 5.90 -10.31
CA LYS A 9 -33.25 5.20 -9.23
C LYS A 9 -32.03 4.44 -9.73
N ASN A 10 -32.16 3.75 -10.87
CA ASN A 10 -31.04 3.07 -11.53
C ASN A 10 -29.99 4.07 -12.02
N ARG A 11 -30.40 5.20 -12.60
CA ARG A 11 -29.48 6.25 -13.03
C ARG A 11 -28.70 6.86 -11.87
N SER A 12 -29.35 7.08 -10.72
CA SER A 12 -28.69 7.57 -9.51
C SER A 12 -27.70 6.52 -8.95
N TYR A 13 -28.09 5.25 -8.91
CA TYR A 13 -27.20 4.14 -8.50
C TYR A 13 -25.95 4.01 -9.39
N VAL A 14 -26.12 4.13 -10.71
CA VAL A 14 -25.00 4.08 -11.67
C VAL A 14 -24.06 5.27 -11.47
N LEU A 15 -24.60 6.46 -11.19
CA LEU A 15 -23.77 7.64 -10.86
C LEU A 15 -22.98 7.43 -9.56
N TRP A 16 -23.60 6.90 -8.52
CA TRP A 16 -22.92 6.59 -7.25
C TRP A 16 -21.81 5.54 -7.41
N LEU A 17 -22.08 4.46 -8.15
CA LEU A 17 -21.08 3.44 -8.46
C LEU A 17 -19.93 4.00 -9.31
N GLY A 18 -20.25 4.85 -10.29
CA GLY A 18 -19.27 5.55 -11.11
C GLY A 18 -18.36 6.46 -10.27
N SER A 19 -18.94 7.27 -9.38
CA SER A 19 -18.19 8.14 -8.47
C SER A 19 -17.34 7.34 -7.48
N ALA A 20 -17.85 6.24 -6.94
CA ALA A 20 -17.09 5.35 -6.07
C ALA A 20 -15.91 4.71 -6.81
N ALA A 21 -16.12 4.23 -8.04
CA ALA A 21 -15.07 3.66 -8.87
C ALA A 21 -13.99 4.70 -9.21
N VAL A 22 -14.39 5.93 -9.54
CA VAL A 22 -13.46 7.05 -9.80
C VAL A 22 -12.67 7.42 -8.54
N ALA A 23 -13.33 7.51 -7.38
CA ALA A 23 -12.67 7.78 -6.11
C ALA A 23 -11.66 6.68 -5.75
N ILE A 24 -12.03 5.40 -5.88
CA ILE A 24 -11.13 4.26 -5.66
C ILE A 24 -9.96 4.29 -6.65
N THR A 25 -10.21 4.60 -7.92
CA THR A 25 -9.17 4.68 -8.96
C THR A 25 -8.21 5.83 -8.70
N LEU A 26 -8.70 7.03 -8.39
CA LEU A 26 -7.88 8.18 -8.00
C LEU A 26 -7.08 7.88 -6.72
N PHE A 27 -7.70 7.26 -5.72
CA PHE A 27 -7.01 6.88 -4.49
C PHE A 27 -5.93 5.81 -4.75
N SER A 28 -6.15 4.92 -5.71
CA SER A 28 -5.16 3.92 -6.15
C SER A 28 -4.01 4.56 -6.92
N LEU A 29 -4.30 5.56 -7.76
CA LEU A 29 -3.32 6.30 -8.55
C LEU A 29 -2.47 7.25 -7.69
N ILE A 30 -3.06 7.84 -6.64
CA ILE A 30 -2.39 8.75 -5.72
C ILE A 30 -1.70 7.98 -4.58
N GLY A 31 -2.29 6.88 -4.12
CA GLY A 31 -1.89 6.12 -2.92
C GLY A 31 -1.03 4.89 -3.14
N GLY A 32 -0.66 4.58 -4.39
CA GLY A 32 0.44 3.65 -4.68
C GLY A 32 0.24 2.21 -4.21
N TYR A 33 -0.97 1.66 -4.30
CA TYR A 33 -1.19 0.24 -4.05
C TYR A 33 -0.57 -0.58 -5.19
N ARG A 34 0.69 -0.98 -5.02
CA ARG A 34 1.33 -2.01 -5.84
C ARG A 34 1.21 -3.33 -5.10
N LEU A 35 0.38 -4.21 -5.66
CA LEU A 35 0.37 -5.61 -5.26
C LEU A 35 1.61 -6.27 -5.85
N ASP A 36 2.56 -6.58 -4.99
CA ASP A 36 3.80 -7.25 -5.36
C ASP A 36 3.59 -8.76 -5.29
N PHE A 37 3.56 -9.39 -6.46
CA PHE A 37 3.35 -10.83 -6.61
C PHE A 37 4.67 -11.62 -6.57
N GLU A 38 5.79 -10.95 -6.78
CA GLU A 38 7.13 -11.51 -6.59
C GLU A 38 7.50 -11.36 -5.12
N GLY A 39 7.37 -12.43 -4.33
CA GLY A 39 7.87 -12.43 -2.95
C GLY A 39 9.34 -12.00 -2.90
N ARG A 40 9.72 -11.24 -1.88
CA ARG A 40 11.07 -10.68 -1.72
C ARG A 40 11.71 -11.18 -0.44
N VAL A 41 13.03 -11.31 -0.43
CA VAL A 41 13.78 -11.79 0.73
C VAL A 41 14.57 -10.64 1.34
N ALA A 42 14.47 -10.45 2.65
CA ALA A 42 15.29 -9.45 3.34
C ALA A 42 16.78 -9.85 3.26
N ALA A 43 17.61 -9.06 2.58
CA ALA A 43 19.05 -9.26 2.49
C ALA A 43 19.78 -8.80 3.76
N LYS A 44 19.19 -7.84 4.49
CA LYS A 44 19.72 -7.27 5.73
C LYS A 44 18.62 -7.18 6.78
N ARG A 45 19.01 -6.91 8.03
CA ARG A 45 18.05 -6.63 9.09
C ARG A 45 17.38 -5.27 8.83
N VAL A 46 16.06 -5.26 8.77
CA VAL A 46 15.27 -4.05 8.43
C VAL A 46 14.30 -3.72 9.56
N ALA A 47 14.27 -2.46 9.99
CA ALA A 47 13.26 -1.98 10.94
C ALA A 47 11.93 -1.72 10.22
N LEU A 48 10.83 -2.21 10.80
CA LEU A 48 9.49 -1.92 10.35
C LEU A 48 8.79 -0.96 11.31
N TYR A 49 8.35 0.17 10.78
CA TYR A 49 7.66 1.22 11.53
C TYR A 49 6.15 1.05 11.46
N GLN A 50 5.46 1.51 12.50
CA GLN A 50 4.00 1.44 12.54
C GLN A 50 3.38 2.36 11.49
N GLU A 51 4.00 3.53 11.28
CA GLU A 51 3.52 4.58 10.39
C GLU A 51 4.53 4.86 9.27
N TRP A 52 4.04 5.40 8.16
CA TRP A 52 4.87 5.69 6.99
C TRP A 52 5.90 6.79 7.27
N GLU A 53 5.60 7.72 8.16
CA GLU A 53 6.49 8.81 8.61
C GLU A 53 7.56 8.32 9.57
N GLY A 54 7.48 7.06 10.03
CA GLY A 54 8.25 6.61 11.17
C GLY A 54 9.76 6.57 10.99
N MET A 55 10.26 6.72 9.76
CA MET A 55 11.69 6.88 9.51
C MET A 55 12.19 8.33 9.64
N LEU A 56 11.28 9.30 9.58
CA LEU A 56 11.58 10.74 9.64
C LEU A 56 11.48 11.25 11.08
N ASP A 57 10.72 10.55 11.93
CA ASP A 57 10.57 10.86 13.34
C ASP A 57 11.40 9.87 14.19
N PRO A 58 12.45 10.33 14.90
CA PRO A 58 13.23 9.48 15.80
C PRO A 58 12.42 8.91 16.98
N ALA A 59 11.25 9.49 17.30
CA ALA A 59 10.32 8.96 18.31
C ALA A 59 9.34 7.92 17.73
N ALA A 60 9.43 7.62 16.44
CA ALA A 60 8.51 6.72 15.80
C ALA A 60 8.56 5.30 16.35
N LYS A 61 7.39 4.69 16.41
CA LYS A 61 7.23 3.35 16.94
C LYS A 61 7.65 2.28 15.92
N VAL A 62 8.69 1.54 16.28
CA VAL A 62 9.11 0.31 15.58
C VAL A 62 8.20 -0.84 16.00
N VAL A 63 7.54 -1.46 15.04
CA VAL A 63 6.68 -2.65 15.24
C VAL A 63 7.53 -3.90 15.41
N GLY A 64 8.69 -3.95 14.74
CA GLY A 64 9.66 -5.02 14.90
C GLY A 64 10.78 -4.92 13.87
N TYR A 65 11.67 -5.90 13.92
CA TYR A 65 12.76 -6.05 12.98
C TYR A 65 12.56 -7.31 12.15
N VAL A 66 12.80 -7.20 10.85
CA VAL A 66 12.86 -8.32 9.93
C VAL A 66 14.30 -8.81 9.90
N GLU A 67 14.50 -10.10 10.19
CA GLU A 67 15.83 -10.71 10.12
C GLU A 67 16.22 -11.02 8.67
N PRO A 68 17.52 -11.07 8.34
CA PRO A 68 17.98 -11.49 7.03
C PRO A 68 17.44 -12.87 6.66
N ARG A 69 17.24 -13.11 5.36
CA ARG A 69 16.65 -14.31 4.75
C ARG A 69 15.16 -14.53 5.06
N THR A 70 14.48 -13.53 5.60
CA THR A 70 13.02 -13.58 5.80
C THR A 70 12.29 -13.24 4.51
N GLU A 71 11.33 -14.06 4.11
CA GLU A 71 10.43 -13.76 3.01
C GLU A 71 9.40 -12.69 3.41
N CYS A 72 9.23 -11.73 2.51
CA CYS A 72 8.42 -10.55 2.66
C CYS A 72 7.63 -10.31 1.37
N ARG A 73 6.48 -9.66 1.49
CA ARG A 73 5.67 -9.21 0.36
C ARG A 73 5.43 -7.72 0.48
N LEU A 74 5.55 -7.00 -0.62
CA LEU A 74 5.19 -5.59 -0.65
C LEU A 74 3.67 -5.44 -0.84
N PHE A 75 3.08 -4.61 0.00
CA PHE A 75 1.64 -4.34 0.02
C PHE A 75 1.30 -2.94 -0.53
N GLN A 76 2.18 -1.96 -0.28
CA GLN A 76 1.91 -0.58 -0.64
C GLN A 76 3.21 0.21 -0.81
N VAL A 77 3.23 1.10 -1.80
CA VAL A 77 4.25 2.14 -1.96
C VAL A 77 3.59 3.45 -1.55
N GLY A 78 4.15 4.12 -0.55
CA GLY A 78 3.78 5.47 -0.15
C GLY A 78 4.02 6.47 -1.28
N ALA A 79 3.42 7.66 -1.14
CA ALA A 79 3.35 8.70 -2.17
C ALA A 79 4.65 8.87 -2.98
N LYS A 80 4.51 9.16 -4.29
CA LYS A 80 5.59 9.34 -5.28
C LYS A 80 6.81 10.17 -4.82
N SER A 81 6.65 11.04 -3.83
CA SER A 81 7.70 11.91 -3.31
C SER A 81 8.58 11.28 -2.22
N ILE A 82 8.15 10.20 -1.56
CA ILE A 82 8.91 9.57 -0.46
C ILE A 82 8.86 8.04 -0.65
N PRO A 83 9.99 7.37 -0.94
CA PRO A 83 10.03 5.93 -1.23
C PRO A 83 9.85 5.10 0.05
N ASN A 84 8.62 5.06 0.56
CA ASN A 84 8.24 4.30 1.74
C ASN A 84 7.42 3.09 1.32
N PHE A 85 7.77 1.93 1.84
CA PHE A 85 7.26 0.65 1.42
C PHE A 85 6.59 -0.02 2.60
N ARG A 86 5.32 -0.38 2.45
CA ARG A 86 4.63 -1.23 3.42
C ARG A 86 4.87 -2.67 3.06
N VAL A 87 5.53 -3.40 3.93
CA VAL A 87 5.89 -4.81 3.74
C VAL A 87 5.26 -5.68 4.80
N ARG A 88 4.99 -6.93 4.43
CA ARG A 88 4.58 -7.98 5.35
C ARG A 88 5.59 -9.12 5.29
N CYS A 89 6.17 -9.46 6.42
CA CYS A 89 7.12 -10.55 6.58
C CYS A 89 6.56 -11.51 7.63
N GLY A 90 5.95 -12.62 7.19
CA GLY A 90 5.18 -13.51 8.07
C GLY A 90 3.99 -12.81 8.76
N SER A 91 4.04 -12.72 10.10
CA SER A 91 3.07 -12.00 10.93
C SER A 91 3.38 -10.51 11.13
N LEU A 92 4.59 -10.07 10.79
CA LEU A 92 5.03 -8.68 10.98
C LEU A 92 4.60 -7.84 9.77
N ILE A 93 3.92 -6.72 10.02
CA ILE A 93 3.49 -5.77 8.99
C ILE A 93 3.91 -4.37 9.41
N GLY A 94 4.58 -3.65 8.54
CA GLY A 94 4.95 -2.26 8.81
C GLY A 94 5.60 -1.57 7.60
N TRP A 95 6.02 -0.34 7.82
CA TRP A 95 6.61 0.53 6.81
C TRP A 95 8.13 0.53 6.90
N THR A 96 8.81 0.68 5.76
CA THR A 96 10.27 0.83 5.67
C THR A 96 10.65 1.67 4.45
N ALA A 97 11.76 2.41 4.50
CA ALA A 97 12.37 3.04 3.32
C ALA A 97 13.56 2.25 2.77
N GLU A 98 13.92 1.14 3.42
CA GLU A 98 15.08 0.33 3.03
C GLU A 98 14.72 -0.64 1.90
N GLY A 99 14.14 -0.14 0.81
CA GLY A 99 13.72 -0.98 -0.32
C GLY A 99 14.87 -1.78 -0.96
N TYR A 100 16.09 -1.25 -0.90
CA TYR A 100 17.32 -1.90 -1.36
C TYR A 100 17.83 -3.01 -0.42
N SER A 101 17.29 -3.12 0.79
CA SER A 101 17.62 -4.20 1.74
C SER A 101 16.85 -5.49 1.46
N PHE A 102 16.12 -5.57 0.35
CA PHE A 102 15.38 -6.74 -0.11
C PHE A 102 15.92 -7.25 -1.45
N ASP A 103 15.71 -8.54 -1.72
CA ASP A 103 16.06 -9.21 -2.97
C ASP A 103 14.82 -9.93 -3.55
N PRO A 104 14.30 -9.53 -4.73
CA PRO A 104 14.75 -8.38 -5.53
C PRO A 104 14.51 -7.04 -4.82
N PRO A 105 15.29 -5.99 -5.12
CA PRO A 105 15.17 -4.69 -4.47
C PRO A 105 13.83 -4.02 -4.78
N ILE A 106 13.18 -3.49 -3.75
CA ILE A 106 11.92 -2.75 -3.87
C ILE A 106 12.24 -1.40 -4.52
N THR A 107 11.67 -1.18 -5.69
CA THR A 107 11.85 0.06 -6.46
C THR A 107 10.50 0.68 -6.80
N THR A 108 10.47 2.00 -6.97
CA THR A 108 9.25 2.77 -7.26
C THR A 108 8.94 2.90 -8.76
N ARG A 109 9.61 2.13 -9.63
CA ARG A 109 9.58 2.27 -11.10
C ARG A 109 8.18 2.33 -11.70
#